data_AF-A0A2C9M8Y3-F1
#
_entry.id   AF-A0A2C9M8Y3-F1
#
_cell.length_a   1.000
_cell.length_b   1.000
_cell.length_c   1.000
_cell.angle_alpha   90.00
_cell.angle_beta   90.00
_cell.angle_gamma   90.00
#
_symmetry.space_group_name_H-M   'P 1'
#
loop_
_entity.id
_entity.type
_entity.pdbx_description
1 polymer ?
#
loop_
_entity_poly.entity_id
_entity_poly.type
_entity_poly.pdbx_seq_one_letter_code
_entity_poly.pdbx_strand_id
1 'polypeptide(L)' 'FLLGKGVDKHPEKAMEWFRKAADQGHPHAAYNLAIGHLKGYKTDLKPGESHQLITHAAANGVQEAHHVLNSVCTKGGCH' A
#
# COMPACT_ATOMS: atom_id res chain seq x y z
N PHE A 1 19.39 21.10 -11.34
CA PHE A 1 19.40 19.71 -10.85
C PHE A 1 18.20 19.49 -9.92
N LEU A 2 17.04 19.10 -10.47
CA LEU A 2 15.85 18.77 -9.67
C LEU A 2 15.97 17.31 -9.20
N LEU A 3 16.91 17.05 -8.30
CA LEU A 3 16.85 15.85 -7.49
C LEU A 3 15.82 16.14 -6.41
N GLY A 4 14.56 15.81 -6.67
CA GLY A 4 13.52 15.68 -5.65
C GLY A 4 13.86 14.56 -4.67
N LYS A 5 14.99 14.67 -3.97
CA LYS A 5 15.35 13.88 -2.80
C LYS A 5 14.69 14.53 -1.58
N GLY A 6 13.37 14.61 -1.63
CA GLY A 6 12.54 15.28 -0.63
C GLY A 6 11.37 14.43 -0.19
N VAL A 7 11.44 13.10 -0.38
CA VAL A 7 10.50 12.23 0.35
C VAL A 7 11.14 11.98 1.70
N ASP A 8 10.64 12.74 2.66
CA ASP A 8 11.03 12.74 4.07
C ASP A 8 11.45 11.35 4.58
N LYS A 9 12.52 11.36 5.38
CA LYS A 9 13.19 10.22 6.04
C LYS A 9 12.31 9.47 7.06
N HIS A 10 10.99 9.60 6.98
CA HIS A 10 10.02 9.07 7.93
C HIS A 10 8.96 8.25 7.19
N PRO A 11 9.30 7.02 6.75
CA PRO A 11 8.34 6.11 6.14
C PRO A 11 7.10 5.95 7.03
N GLU A 12 7.26 5.92 8.35
CA GLU A 12 6.18 5.83 9.34
C GLU A 12 5.10 6.92 9.15
N LYS A 13 5.51 8.19 9.00
CA LYS A 13 4.58 9.31 8.78
C LYS A 13 3.90 9.21 7.42
N ALA A 14 4.64 8.79 6.37
CA ALA A 14 4.06 8.60 5.04
C ALA A 14 2.94 7.54 5.07
N MET A 15 3.11 6.47 5.84
CA MET A 15 2.09 5.43 6.01
C MET A 15 0.84 5.98 6.71
N GLU A 16 0.98 6.86 7.70
CA GLU A 16 -0.17 7.53 8.30
C GLU A 16 -0.95 8.39 7.29
N TRP A 17 -0.23 9.15 6.45
CA TRP A 17 -0.86 9.94 5.38
C TRP A 17 -1.55 9.05 4.33
N PHE A 18 -0.92 7.95 3.93
CA PHE A 18 -1.54 7.00 3.01
C PHE A 18 -2.76 6.31 3.64
N ARG A 19 -2.77 6.05 4.95
CA ARG A 19 -3.97 5.55 5.65
C ARG A 19 -5.11 6.55 5.56
N LYS A 20 -4.90 7.81 5.92
CA LYS A 20 -5.94 8.85 5.83
C LYS A 20 -6.49 9.01 4.41
N ALA A 21 -5.64 8.92 3.39
CA ALA A 21 -6.07 9.00 2.00
C ALA A 21 -6.78 7.71 1.53
N ALA A 22 -6.35 6.54 2.00
CA ALA A 22 -7.05 5.28 1.74
C ALA A 22 -8.45 5.27 2.38
N ASP A 23 -8.61 5.80 3.59
CA ASP A 23 -9.91 6.00 4.26
C ASP A 23 -10.83 6.97 3.50
N GLN A 24 -10.25 7.92 2.76
CA GLN A 24 -11.00 8.80 1.84
C GLN A 24 -11.36 8.13 0.51
N GLY A 25 -11.05 6.84 0.34
CA GLY A 25 -11.30 6.08 -0.88
C GLY A 25 -10.28 6.32 -1.98
N HIS A 26 -9.09 6.83 -1.66
CA HIS A 26 -8.04 7.05 -2.66
C HIS A 26 -7.28 5.73 -2.93
N PRO A 27 -7.47 5.09 -4.09
CA PRO A 27 -6.99 3.73 -4.31
C PRO A 27 -5.46 3.64 -4.44
N HIS A 28 -4.81 4.66 -5.01
CA HIS A 28 -3.35 4.75 -5.03
C HIS A 28 -2.73 4.86 -3.63
N ALA A 29 -3.43 5.48 -2.66
CA ALA A 29 -2.94 5.57 -1.30
C ALA A 29 -3.04 4.21 -0.60
N ALA A 30 -4.16 3.50 -0.81
CA ALA A 30 -4.33 2.13 -0.33
C ALA A 30 -3.23 1.20 -0.88
N TYR A 31 -2.88 1.33 -2.16
CA TYR A 31 -1.76 0.61 -2.77
C TYR A 31 -0.43 0.93 -2.06
N ASN A 32 -0.06 2.21 -1.94
CA ASN A 32 1.21 2.61 -1.32
C ASN A 32 1.31 2.17 0.15
N LEU A 33 0.21 2.24 0.88
CA LEU A 33 0.09 1.78 2.26
C LEU A 33 0.29 0.27 2.39
N ALA A 34 -0.29 -0.52 1.50
CA ALA A 34 -0.10 -1.97 1.53
C ALA A 34 1.31 -2.37 1.11
N ILE A 35 1.87 -1.72 0.08
CA ILE A 35 3.26 -1.96 -0.36
C ILE A 35 4.24 -1.65 0.75
N GLY A 36 4.06 -0.54 1.43
CA GLY A 36 4.98 -0.19 2.49
C GLY A 36 4.92 -1.17 3.67
N HIS A 37 3.73 -1.67 4.01
CA HIS A 37 3.59 -2.73 5.01
C HIS A 37 4.28 -4.03 4.56
N LEU A 38 4.08 -4.46 3.31
CA LEU A 38 4.71 -5.65 2.74
C LEU A 38 6.23 -5.54 2.63
N LYS A 39 6.75 -4.31 2.47
CA LYS A 39 8.19 -4.02 2.52
C LYS A 39 8.77 -4.06 3.95
N GLY A 40 7.93 -4.22 4.97
CA GLY A 40 8.34 -4.28 6.37
C GLY A 40 8.52 -2.90 7.01
N TYR A 41 7.95 -1.83 6.44
CA TYR A 41 7.88 -0.56 7.17
C TYR A 41 6.98 -0.69 8.39
N LYS A 42 7.27 0.08 9.43
CA LYS A 42 6.37 0.21 10.58
C LYS A 42 5.11 0.91 10.14
N THR A 43 3.98 0.26 10.42
CA THR A 43 2.64 0.73 10.10
C THR A 43 1.69 0.27 11.19
N ASP A 44 0.60 0.98 11.39
CA ASP A 44 -0.51 0.56 12.25
C ASP A 44 -1.48 -0.43 11.59
N LEU A 45 -1.06 -1.13 10.54
CA LEU A 45 -1.87 -2.14 9.85
C LEU A 45 -1.78 -3.49 10.55
N LYS A 46 -2.92 -4.17 10.68
CA LYS A 46 -3.00 -5.55 11.12
C LYS A 46 -2.53 -6.51 10.02
N PRO A 47 -1.97 -7.68 10.40
CA PRO A 47 -1.70 -8.74 9.44
C PRO A 47 -3.02 -9.13 8.74
N GLY A 48 -3.08 -8.91 7.43
CA GLY A 48 -4.26 -9.15 6.58
C GLY A 48 -4.90 -7.88 5.99
N GLU A 49 -4.77 -6.71 6.62
CA GLU A 49 -5.32 -5.46 6.08
C GLU A 49 -4.64 -5.05 4.77
N SER A 50 -3.36 -5.38 4.59
CA SER A 50 -2.63 -5.09 3.35
C SER A 50 -3.23 -5.78 2.12
N HIS A 51 -3.78 -6.97 2.29
CA HIS A 51 -4.48 -7.67 1.22
C HIS A 51 -5.76 -6.90 0.86
N GLN A 52 -6.56 -6.51 1.86
CA GLN A 52 -7.79 -5.75 1.63
C GLN A 52 -7.53 -4.41 0.91
N LEU A 53 -6.47 -3.70 1.30
CA LEU A 53 -6.06 -2.45 0.68
C LEU A 53 -5.63 -2.62 -0.79
N ILE A 54 -4.84 -3.67 -1.09
CA ILE A 54 -4.44 -3.99 -2.45
C ILE A 54 -5.65 -4.39 -3.30
N THR A 55 -6.55 -5.22 -2.76
CA THR A 55 -7.78 -5.62 -3.44
C THR A 55 -8.67 -4.41 -3.73
N HIS A 56 -8.83 -3.50 -2.77
CA HIS A 56 -9.56 -2.26 -2.98
C HIS A 56 -8.90 -1.39 -4.06
N ALA A 57 -7.58 -1.25 -4.03
CA ALA A 57 -6.85 -0.49 -5.04
C ALA A 57 -7.03 -1.09 -6.45
N ALA A 58 -6.91 -2.42 -6.57
CA ALA A 58 -7.13 -3.14 -7.82
C ALA A 58 -8.57 -2.98 -8.33
N ALA A 59 -9.57 -3.14 -7.45
CA ALA A 59 -10.99 -2.96 -7.79
C ALA A 59 -11.32 -1.54 -8.29
N ASN A 60 -10.57 -0.53 -7.84
CA ASN A 60 -10.71 0.86 -8.27
C ASN A 60 -9.80 1.23 -9.46
N GLY A 61 -9.26 0.24 -10.18
CA GLY A 61 -8.54 0.44 -11.43
C GLY A 61 -7.05 0.75 -11.30
N VAL A 62 -6.45 0.60 -10.12
CA VAL A 62 -4.98 0.72 -9.97
C VAL A 62 -4.34 -0.53 -10.55
N GLN A 63 -3.73 -0.39 -11.72
CA GLN A 63 -3.12 -1.52 -12.45
C GLN A 63 -1.93 -2.10 -11.67
N GLU A 64 -1.14 -1.25 -11.01
CA GLU A 64 -0.02 -1.64 -10.17
C GLU A 64 -0.44 -2.53 -9.00
N ALA A 65 -1.66 -2.34 -8.48
CA ALA A 65 -2.20 -3.16 -7.41
C ALA A 65 -2.50 -4.60 -7.87
N HIS A 66 -2.86 -4.82 -9.14
CA HIS A 66 -3.13 -6.16 -9.66
C HIS A 66 -1.89 -7.06 -9.65
N HIS A 67 -0.73 -6.53 -10.03
CA HIS A 67 0.53 -7.29 -9.98
C HIS A 67 0.89 -7.69 -8.54
N VAL A 68 0.65 -6.79 -7.60
CA VAL A 68 1.00 -7.01 -6.20
C VAL A 68 -0.01 -7.93 -5.53
N LEU A 69 -1.30 -7.84 -5.88
CA LEU A 69 -2.32 -8.77 -5.43
C LEU A 69 -1.94 -10.22 -5.77
N ASN A 70 -1.54 -10.45 -7.01
CA ASN A 70 -1.02 -11.76 -7.45
C ASN A 70 0.20 -12.19 -6.64
N SER A 71 1.16 -11.28 -6.38
CA SER A 71 2.34 -11.58 -5.56
C SER A 71 2.02 -11.87 -4.08
N VAL A 72 0.98 -11.26 -3.51
CA VAL A 72 0.53 -11.49 -2.13
C VAL A 72 -0.21 -12.82 -2.05
N CYS A 73 -1.09 -13.09 -3.01
CA CYS A 73 -1.86 -14.33 -3.08
C CYS A 73 -1.01 -15.58 -3.37
N THR A 74 0.02 -15.46 -4.20
CA THR A 74 0.92 -16.58 -4.53
C THR A 74 1.83 -17.00 -3.38
N LYS A 75 2.15 -16.08 -2.45
CA LYS A 75 3.00 -16.38 -1.27
C LYS A 75 2.24 -16.96 -0.08
N GLY A 76 0.91 -16.93 -0.08
CA GLY A 76 0.11 -17.25 1.11
C GLY A 76 -1.15 -18.08 0.88
N GLY A 77 -1.36 -18.63 -0.33
CA GLY A 77 -2.52 -19.48 -0.61
C GLY A 77 -3.83 -18.71 -0.63
N CYS A 78 -4.05 -17.91 -1.68
CA CYS A 78 -5.43 -17.59 -2.06
C CYS A 78 -6.02 -18.82 -2.77
N HIS A 79 -6.68 -19.70 -2.01
CA HIS A 79 -7.64 -20.68 -2.49
C HIS A 79 -8.82 -20.72 -1.50
#